data_AF-A0A9P2ZWB0-F1
#
_entry.id   AF-A0A9P2ZWB0-F1
#
_cell.length_a   1.000
_cell.length_b   1.000
_cell.length_c   1.000
_cell.angle_alpha   90.00
_cell.angle_beta   90.00
_cell.angle_gamma   90.00
#
_symmetry.space_group_name_H-M   'P 1'
#
loop_
_entity.id
_entity.type
_entity.pdbx_description
1 polymer ?
#
loop_
_entity_poly.entity_id
_entity_poly.type
_entity_poly.pdbx_seq_one_letter_code
_entity_poly.pdbx_strand_id
1 'polypeptide(L)'
;MVNASSAGKNIWVAASDGDIERVRTLIEQGMSPNAKDANSYTPMHAAASYHHFPLLSYLISVGGDINLPDSDGDTPLFTVESVDAARWMVEHGADPAWKNDEGLTPADAIEDDHPEISSFLRSLLPDSTPPQPLSAGVQDGAGPSALDVDAFTSTQTSSLLEESRRIMLQSQADGVDPEERLREVVERAVREGLSYGQMGSRGPEGEDAQADGDEKKRTRLDQ
;
A
#
# COMPACT_ATOMS: atom_id res chain seq x y z
N MET A 1 -19.83 15.23 -34.49
CA MET A 1 -19.78 13.76 -34.42
C MET A 1 -20.82 13.31 -33.40
N VAL A 2 -21.69 12.39 -33.84
CA VAL A 2 -22.72 11.61 -33.11
C VAL A 2 -23.49 12.29 -31.96
N ASN A 3 -24.57 12.98 -32.33
CA ASN A 3 -25.69 13.23 -31.41
C ASN A 3 -26.97 12.79 -32.12
N ALA A 4 -27.39 11.54 -31.90
CA ALA A 4 -28.74 11.02 -32.14
C ALA A 4 -28.81 9.53 -31.71
N SER A 5 -29.81 9.20 -30.87
CA SER A 5 -30.43 7.86 -30.69
C SER A 5 -30.18 7.04 -29.40
N SER A 6 -29.71 7.59 -28.28
CA SER A 6 -29.59 6.81 -27.01
C SER A 6 -30.86 6.73 -26.16
N ALA A 7 -31.90 7.53 -26.43
CA ALA A 7 -33.10 7.64 -25.57
C ALA A 7 -33.99 6.36 -25.47
N GLY A 8 -33.67 5.28 -26.19
CA GLY A 8 -34.39 4.00 -26.11
C GLY A 8 -33.53 2.73 -26.21
N LYS A 9 -32.22 2.86 -26.38
CA LYS A 9 -31.26 1.75 -26.56
C LYS A 9 -30.21 1.77 -25.47
N ASN A 10 -30.68 1.87 -24.24
CA ASN A 10 -29.85 2.09 -23.11
C ASN A 10 -29.73 0.78 -22.33
N ILE A 11 -28.58 0.09 -22.48
CA ILE A 11 -28.29 -1.18 -21.81
C ILE A 11 -28.06 -0.99 -20.31
N TRP A 12 -27.60 0.19 -19.86
CA TRP A 12 -27.45 0.50 -18.44
C TRP A 12 -28.81 0.66 -17.75
N VAL A 13 -29.80 1.30 -18.37
CA VAL A 13 -31.17 1.36 -17.83
C VAL A 13 -31.78 -0.04 -17.70
N ALA A 14 -31.59 -0.89 -18.72
CA ALA A 14 -32.03 -2.29 -18.64
C ALA A 14 -31.28 -3.07 -17.54
N ALA A 15 -30.00 -2.76 -17.33
CA ALA A 15 -29.21 -3.38 -16.29
C ALA A 15 -29.59 -2.92 -14.88
N SER A 16 -29.93 -1.64 -14.71
CA SER A 16 -30.44 -1.10 -13.44
C SER A 16 -31.77 -1.75 -13.04
N ASP A 17 -32.65 -2.01 -14.01
CA ASP A 17 -33.93 -2.71 -13.78
C ASP A 17 -33.77 -4.21 -13.53
N GLY A 18 -32.60 -4.78 -13.86
CA GLY A 18 -32.37 -6.23 -13.81
C GLY A 18 -33.06 -6.99 -14.95
N ASP A 19 -33.45 -6.30 -16.02
CA ASP A 19 -34.14 -6.88 -17.18
C ASP A 19 -33.15 -7.61 -18.10
N ILE A 20 -32.86 -8.86 -17.74
CA ILE A 20 -31.91 -9.73 -18.45
C ILE A 20 -32.33 -9.95 -19.90
N GLU A 21 -33.62 -10.10 -20.18
CA GLU A 21 -34.13 -10.36 -21.54
C GLU A 21 -33.91 -9.14 -22.43
N ARG A 22 -34.11 -7.94 -21.88
CA ARG A 22 -33.80 -6.70 -22.58
C ARG A 22 -32.30 -6.51 -22.76
N VAL A 23 -31.48 -6.79 -21.76
CA VAL A 23 -30.01 -6.74 -21.90
C VAL A 23 -29.53 -7.74 -22.96
N ARG A 24 -30.03 -8.98 -22.95
CA ARG A 24 -29.74 -10.00 -23.97
C ARG A 24 -30.10 -9.50 -25.37
N THR A 25 -31.32 -9.00 -25.55
CA THR A 25 -31.79 -8.50 -26.84
C THR A 25 -30.89 -7.37 -27.35
N LEU A 26 -30.45 -6.48 -26.47
CA LEU A 26 -29.56 -5.36 -26.82
C LEU A 26 -28.15 -5.83 -27.23
N ILE A 27 -27.62 -6.85 -26.55
CA ILE A 27 -26.32 -7.46 -26.89
C ILE A 27 -26.42 -8.21 -28.22
N GLU A 28 -27.51 -8.94 -28.46
CA GLU A 28 -27.79 -9.59 -29.75
C GLU A 28 -27.95 -8.59 -30.90
N GLN A 29 -28.43 -7.38 -30.61
CA GLN A 29 -28.47 -6.26 -31.56
C GLN A 29 -27.09 -5.62 -31.83
N GLY A 30 -26.02 -6.17 -31.24
CA GLY A 30 -24.64 -5.75 -31.46
C GLY A 30 -24.12 -4.71 -30.46
N MET A 31 -24.83 -4.45 -29.35
CA MET A 31 -24.25 -3.65 -28.28
C MET A 31 -23.21 -4.44 -27.50
N SER A 32 -22.14 -3.75 -27.09
CA SER A 32 -21.11 -4.36 -26.26
C SER A 32 -21.63 -4.57 -24.83
N PRO A 33 -21.35 -5.71 -24.18
CA PRO A 33 -21.58 -5.88 -22.74
C PRO A 33 -20.77 -4.90 -21.90
N ASN A 34 -19.69 -4.36 -22.46
CA ASN A 34 -18.80 -3.37 -21.85
C ASN A 34 -19.10 -1.94 -22.33
N ALA A 35 -20.32 -1.69 -22.81
CA ALA A 35 -20.72 -0.38 -23.30
C ALA A 35 -20.56 0.67 -22.19
N LYS A 36 -19.82 1.73 -22.47
CA LYS A 36 -19.57 2.84 -21.55
C LYS A 36 -20.54 3.99 -21.86
N ASP A 37 -21.19 4.54 -20.83
CA ASP A 37 -21.93 5.81 -20.95
C ASP A 37 -20.95 7.01 -20.92
N ALA A 38 -21.47 8.25 -20.92
CA ALA A 38 -20.70 9.49 -20.85
C ALA A 38 -19.73 9.56 -19.66
N ASN A 39 -20.08 8.90 -18.56
CA ASN A 39 -19.26 8.79 -17.34
C ASN A 39 -18.43 7.49 -17.31
N SER A 40 -18.22 6.84 -18.46
CA SER A 40 -17.59 5.51 -18.53
C SER A 40 -18.27 4.39 -17.72
N TYR A 41 -19.47 4.65 -17.22
CA TYR A 41 -20.27 3.69 -16.46
C TYR A 41 -20.69 2.52 -17.35
N THR A 42 -20.53 1.29 -16.84
CA THR A 42 -20.83 0.06 -17.59
C THR A 42 -22.11 -0.61 -17.09
N PRO A 43 -22.75 -1.51 -17.87
CA PRO A 43 -23.89 -2.30 -17.41
C PRO A 43 -23.57 -3.10 -16.14
N MET A 44 -22.30 -3.45 -15.95
CA MET A 44 -21.84 -4.19 -14.79
C MET A 44 -21.89 -3.36 -13.51
N HIS A 45 -21.57 -2.06 -13.56
CA HIS A 45 -21.73 -1.16 -12.41
C HIS A 45 -23.21 -1.06 -12.00
N ALA A 46 -24.11 -0.85 -12.98
CA ALA A 46 -25.53 -0.80 -12.72
C ALA A 46 -26.05 -2.12 -12.10
N ALA A 47 -25.67 -3.27 -12.67
CA ALA A 47 -26.08 -4.57 -12.13
C ALA A 47 -25.50 -4.85 -10.74
N ALA A 48 -24.31 -4.31 -10.44
CA ALA A 48 -23.64 -4.46 -9.16
C ALA A 48 -24.29 -3.65 -8.04
N SER A 49 -24.69 -2.41 -8.30
CA SER A 49 -25.42 -1.57 -7.32
C SER A 49 -26.76 -2.19 -6.94
N TYR A 50 -27.53 -2.68 -7.92
CA TYR A 50 -28.85 -3.26 -7.64
C TYR A 50 -28.84 -4.77 -7.30
N HIS A 51 -27.66 -5.39 -7.12
CA HIS A 51 -27.48 -6.80 -6.73
C HIS A 51 -28.13 -7.81 -7.69
N HIS A 52 -28.14 -7.52 -8.99
CA HIS A 52 -28.74 -8.39 -10.00
C HIS A 52 -27.79 -9.54 -10.38
N PHE A 53 -27.57 -10.49 -9.46
CA PHE A 53 -26.66 -11.64 -9.67
C PHE A 53 -26.87 -12.40 -10.98
N PRO A 54 -28.11 -12.70 -11.42
CA PRO A 54 -28.30 -13.43 -12.67
C PRO A 54 -27.91 -12.59 -13.90
N LEU A 55 -28.07 -11.28 -13.81
CA LEU A 55 -27.61 -10.35 -14.85
C LEU A 55 -26.09 -10.22 -14.85
N LEU A 56 -25.46 -10.11 -13.68
CA LEU A 56 -24.00 -10.11 -13.55
C LEU A 56 -23.39 -11.38 -14.16
N SER A 57 -23.96 -12.55 -13.84
CA SER A 57 -23.56 -13.84 -14.40
C SER A 57 -23.66 -13.85 -15.93
N TYR A 58 -24.77 -13.32 -16.46
CA TYR A 58 -24.98 -13.22 -17.89
C TYR A 58 -23.95 -12.30 -18.56
N LEU A 59 -23.70 -11.11 -17.99
CA LEU A 59 -22.71 -10.16 -18.49
C LEU A 59 -21.31 -10.78 -18.56
N ILE A 60 -20.86 -11.50 -17.53
CA ILE A 60 -19.59 -12.23 -17.56
C ILE A 60 -19.59 -13.28 -18.68
N SER A 61 -20.68 -14.06 -18.80
CA SER A 61 -20.80 -15.11 -19.82
C SER A 61 -20.69 -14.59 -21.26
N VAL A 62 -21.05 -13.34 -21.52
CA VAL A 62 -20.97 -12.71 -22.85
C VAL A 62 -19.67 -11.93 -23.06
N GLY A 63 -18.70 -12.04 -22.14
CA GLY A 63 -17.41 -11.35 -22.20
C GLY A 63 -17.39 -9.97 -21.55
N GLY A 64 -18.30 -9.72 -20.61
CA GLY A 64 -18.28 -8.56 -19.73
C GLY A 64 -17.07 -8.61 -18.80
N ASP A 65 -16.42 -7.47 -18.61
CA ASP A 65 -15.25 -7.33 -17.74
C ASP A 65 -15.64 -6.68 -16.42
N ILE A 66 -15.39 -7.42 -15.33
CA ILE A 66 -15.76 -7.09 -13.95
C ILE A 66 -14.87 -6.03 -13.32
N ASN A 67 -13.70 -5.76 -13.90
CA ASN A 67 -12.73 -4.78 -13.40
C ASN A 67 -12.66 -3.52 -14.27
N LEU A 68 -13.66 -3.28 -15.13
CA LEU A 68 -13.66 -2.08 -15.98
C LEU A 68 -13.90 -0.83 -15.14
N PRO A 69 -12.96 0.13 -15.09
CA PRO A 69 -13.18 1.37 -14.36
C PRO A 69 -14.09 2.33 -15.14
N ASP A 70 -14.82 3.14 -14.39
CA ASP A 70 -15.60 4.27 -14.86
C ASP A 70 -14.71 5.53 -15.07
N SER A 71 -15.30 6.73 -15.06
CA SER A 71 -14.57 7.99 -15.25
C SER A 71 -13.67 8.37 -14.08
N ASP A 72 -14.03 7.92 -12.89
CA ASP A 72 -13.39 8.26 -11.62
C ASP A 72 -12.41 7.16 -11.19
N GLY A 73 -12.28 6.11 -12.01
CA GLY A 73 -11.40 4.97 -11.75
C GLY A 73 -12.07 3.89 -10.91
N ASP A 74 -13.36 4.05 -10.62
CA ASP A 74 -14.15 3.13 -9.80
C ASP A 74 -14.50 1.91 -10.64
N THR A 75 -14.21 0.72 -10.12
CA THR A 75 -14.68 -0.54 -10.71
C THR A 75 -16.10 -0.84 -10.23
N PRO A 76 -16.83 -1.78 -10.88
CA PRO A 76 -18.14 -2.22 -10.43
C PRO A 76 -18.22 -2.64 -8.95
N LEU A 77 -17.09 -3.03 -8.35
CA LEU A 77 -16.98 -3.38 -6.94
C LEU A 77 -17.13 -2.16 -6.00
N PHE A 78 -16.84 -0.94 -6.46
CA PHE A 78 -17.05 0.29 -5.68
C PHE A 78 -18.54 0.64 -5.53
N THR A 79 -19.37 0.15 -6.45
CA THR A 79 -20.81 0.50 -6.49
C THR A 79 -21.71 -0.48 -5.76
N VAL A 80 -21.17 -1.49 -5.08
CA VAL A 80 -21.98 -2.53 -4.43
C VAL A 80 -22.63 -2.01 -3.13
N GLU A 81 -23.91 -2.36 -2.94
CA GLU A 81 -24.69 -1.96 -1.75
C GLU A 81 -24.96 -3.16 -0.81
N SER A 82 -24.36 -4.33 -1.07
CA SER A 82 -24.48 -5.53 -0.24
C SER A 82 -23.20 -6.36 -0.17
N VAL A 83 -22.98 -6.96 1.00
CA VAL A 83 -21.90 -7.93 1.26
C VAL A 83 -22.02 -9.14 0.33
N ASP A 84 -23.22 -9.58 -0.01
CA ASP A 84 -23.41 -10.71 -0.92
C ASP A 84 -23.02 -10.35 -2.36
N ALA A 85 -23.32 -9.12 -2.79
CA ALA A 85 -22.89 -8.59 -4.09
C ALA A 85 -21.36 -8.48 -4.15
N ALA A 86 -20.75 -7.89 -3.12
CA ALA A 86 -19.30 -7.79 -2.98
C ALA A 86 -18.63 -9.17 -3.00
N ARG A 87 -19.12 -10.12 -2.19
CA ARG A 87 -18.61 -11.51 -2.15
C ARG A 87 -18.70 -12.15 -3.51
N TRP A 88 -19.87 -12.09 -4.15
CA TRP A 88 -20.08 -12.69 -5.45
C TRP A 88 -19.11 -12.12 -6.48
N MET A 89 -18.90 -10.80 -6.51
CA MET A 89 -17.97 -10.18 -7.44
C MET A 89 -16.52 -10.61 -7.22
N VAL A 90 -16.06 -10.64 -5.96
CA VAL A 90 -14.71 -11.11 -5.62
C VAL A 90 -14.53 -12.58 -6.03
N GLU A 91 -15.52 -13.44 -5.78
CA GLU A 91 -15.50 -14.85 -6.20
C GLU A 91 -15.39 -15.00 -7.73
N HIS A 92 -15.88 -14.02 -8.49
CA HIS A 92 -15.83 -13.99 -9.96
C HIS A 92 -14.63 -13.18 -10.51
N GLY A 93 -13.67 -12.82 -9.67
CA GLY A 93 -12.40 -12.20 -10.08
C GLY A 93 -12.37 -10.67 -10.06
N ALA A 94 -13.30 -10.02 -9.35
CA ALA A 94 -13.16 -8.60 -9.02
C ALA A 94 -11.98 -8.38 -8.07
N ASP A 95 -11.20 -7.34 -8.32
CA ASP A 95 -10.04 -6.98 -7.49
C ASP A 95 -10.45 -6.07 -6.32
N PRO A 96 -10.46 -6.56 -5.06
CA PRO A 96 -10.76 -5.72 -3.90
C PRO A 96 -9.64 -4.73 -3.55
N ALA A 97 -8.44 -4.89 -4.12
CA ALA A 97 -7.29 -4.01 -3.91
C ALA A 97 -7.19 -2.90 -4.96
N TRP A 98 -8.11 -2.85 -5.92
CA TRP A 98 -8.13 -1.83 -6.95
C TRP A 98 -8.16 -0.44 -6.34
N LYS A 99 -7.44 0.50 -6.94
CA LYS A 99 -7.45 1.90 -6.51
C LYS A 99 -8.03 2.77 -7.60
N ASN A 100 -9.01 3.59 -7.24
CA ASN A 100 -9.58 4.60 -8.13
C ASN A 100 -8.62 5.79 -8.32
N ASP A 101 -9.04 6.82 -9.06
CA ASP A 101 -8.19 8.01 -9.34
C ASP A 101 -7.83 8.78 -8.06
N GLU A 102 -8.67 8.71 -7.03
CA GLU A 102 -8.43 9.28 -5.70
C GLU A 102 -7.48 8.42 -4.84
N GLY A 103 -7.10 7.24 -5.31
CA GLY A 103 -6.23 6.31 -4.60
C GLY A 103 -6.93 5.50 -3.50
N LEU A 104 -8.27 5.54 -3.46
CA LEU A 104 -9.10 4.81 -2.50
C LEU A 104 -9.34 3.38 -2.99
N THR A 105 -9.37 2.41 -2.07
CA THR A 105 -9.85 1.06 -2.37
C THR A 105 -11.39 1.01 -2.30
N PRO A 106 -12.06 0.01 -2.91
CA PRO A 106 -13.51 -0.11 -2.77
C PRO A 106 -13.96 -0.17 -1.30
N ALA A 107 -13.14 -0.75 -0.41
CA ALA A 107 -13.41 -0.80 1.01
C ALA A 107 -13.36 0.60 1.67
N ASP A 108 -12.41 1.45 1.29
CA ASP A 108 -12.29 2.82 1.82
C ASP A 108 -13.41 3.72 1.29
N ALA A 109 -13.76 3.58 0.01
CA ALA A 109 -14.77 4.41 -0.64
C ALA A 109 -16.19 4.19 -0.06
N ILE A 110 -16.53 2.94 0.27
CA ILE A 110 -17.85 2.60 0.85
C ILE A 110 -17.88 2.59 2.37
N GLU A 111 -16.78 2.95 3.06
CA GLU A 111 -16.70 2.87 4.54
C GLU A 111 -17.76 3.74 5.22
N ASP A 112 -18.07 4.92 4.68
CA ASP A 112 -19.03 5.87 5.26
C ASP A 112 -20.49 5.39 5.11
N ASP A 113 -20.83 4.80 3.96
CA ASP A 113 -22.20 4.38 3.65
C ASP A 113 -22.49 2.92 4.09
N HIS A 114 -21.49 2.03 3.94
CA HIS A 114 -21.62 0.58 4.10
C HIS A 114 -20.43 -0.04 4.87
N PRO A 115 -20.32 0.19 6.19
CA PRO A 115 -19.18 -0.28 6.99
C PRO A 115 -19.06 -1.81 7.05
N GLU A 116 -20.17 -2.55 6.92
CA GLU A 116 -20.15 -4.02 6.89
C GLU A 116 -19.47 -4.57 5.63
N ILE A 117 -19.70 -3.93 4.48
CA ILE A 117 -19.10 -4.31 3.20
C ILE A 117 -17.62 -3.93 3.20
N SER A 118 -17.29 -2.73 3.69
CA SER A 118 -15.91 -2.28 3.87
C SER A 118 -15.11 -3.27 4.72
N SER A 119 -15.65 -3.67 5.88
CA SER A 119 -15.03 -4.67 6.77
C SER A 119 -14.82 -6.02 6.07
N PHE A 120 -15.80 -6.48 5.28
CA PHE A 120 -15.69 -7.70 4.50
C PHE A 120 -14.58 -7.61 3.44
N LEU A 121 -14.57 -6.55 2.63
CA LEU A 121 -13.56 -6.34 1.58
C LEU A 121 -12.16 -6.19 2.18
N ARG A 122 -12.03 -5.48 3.29
CA ARG A 122 -10.76 -5.31 4.00
C ARG A 122 -10.27 -6.61 4.65
N SER A 123 -11.17 -7.48 5.09
CA SER A 123 -10.83 -8.83 5.56
C SER A 123 -10.23 -9.71 4.44
N LEU A 124 -10.60 -9.44 3.19
CA LEU A 124 -10.05 -10.13 2.02
C LEU A 124 -8.67 -9.58 1.60
N LEU A 125 -8.32 -8.36 2.03
CA LEU A 125 -7.02 -7.76 1.79
C LEU A 125 -6.03 -8.21 2.88
N PRO A 126 -4.83 -8.69 2.52
CA PRO A 126 -3.80 -8.98 3.51
C PRO A 126 -3.37 -7.66 4.16
N ASP A 127 -3.63 -7.56 5.48
CA ASP A 127 -3.35 -6.43 6.37
C ASP A 127 -2.33 -5.42 5.81
N SER A 128 -2.85 -4.43 5.09
CA SER A 128 -2.16 -3.17 4.85
C SER A 128 -2.95 -2.14 5.61
N THR A 129 -2.91 -2.24 6.93
CA THR A 129 -3.39 -1.19 7.82
C THR A 129 -2.27 -0.15 7.93
N PRO A 130 -2.28 0.98 7.19
CA PRO A 130 -1.57 2.15 7.69
C PRO A 130 -2.27 2.56 8.99
N PRO A 131 -1.54 2.87 10.07
CA PRO A 131 -2.13 3.35 11.31
C PRO A 131 -2.84 4.67 11.00
N GLN A 132 -4.17 4.62 10.96
CA GLN A 132 -5.02 5.80 10.96
C GLN A 132 -4.59 6.69 12.13
N PRO A 133 -4.15 7.95 11.92
CA PRO A 133 -3.98 8.87 13.02
C PRO A 133 -5.36 9.13 13.60
N LEU A 134 -5.59 8.58 14.80
CA LEU A 134 -6.74 8.84 15.63
C LEU A 134 -7.00 10.35 15.64
N SER A 135 -8.19 10.76 15.20
CA SER A 135 -8.77 12.06 15.54
C SER A 135 -8.90 12.14 17.06
N ALA A 136 -7.82 12.51 17.72
CA ALA A 136 -7.79 12.90 19.11
C ALA A 136 -8.07 14.40 19.15
N GLY A 137 -9.29 14.76 19.53
CA GLY A 137 -9.63 16.13 19.88
C GLY A 137 -8.71 16.65 21.00
N VAL A 138 -8.43 17.95 20.92
CA VAL A 138 -8.13 18.86 22.04
C VAL A 138 -7.15 18.31 23.07
N GLN A 139 -5.92 18.83 23.04
CA GLN A 139 -5.32 19.38 24.24
C GLN A 139 -4.17 20.35 23.94
N ASP A 140 -4.39 21.55 24.44
CA ASP A 140 -3.49 22.68 24.58
C ASP A 140 -2.06 22.33 25.04
N GLY A 141 -1.11 22.99 24.39
CA GLY A 141 0.03 23.69 24.99
C GLY A 141 0.83 23.02 26.12
N ALA A 142 2.09 22.69 25.82
CA ALA A 142 3.27 23.28 26.47
C ALA A 142 4.56 22.51 26.13
N GLY A 143 5.51 23.20 25.50
CA GLY A 143 6.93 23.19 25.89
C GLY A 143 7.78 21.91 25.73
N PRO A 144 9.12 22.03 25.78
CA PRO A 144 9.96 21.39 24.77
C PRO A 144 11.02 20.41 25.31
N SER A 145 11.66 19.71 24.35
CA SER A 145 13.02 19.14 24.39
C SER A 145 13.24 17.78 25.08
N ALA A 146 13.54 16.76 24.26
CA ALA A 146 14.67 15.85 24.46
C ALA A 146 14.87 15.02 23.19
N LEU A 147 15.85 15.46 22.41
CA LEU A 147 16.31 14.91 21.15
C LEU A 147 17.03 13.56 21.35
N ASP A 148 16.71 12.62 20.46
CA ASP A 148 17.64 11.71 19.77
C ASP A 148 18.54 10.76 20.60
N VAL A 149 17.95 9.74 21.21
CA VAL A 149 18.69 8.49 21.56
C VAL A 149 18.04 7.18 21.10
N ASP A 150 16.85 7.19 20.52
CA ASP A 150 16.09 5.93 20.29
C ASP A 150 16.09 5.42 18.84
N ALA A 151 16.49 6.23 17.86
CA ALA A 151 16.44 5.81 16.45
C ALA A 151 17.54 4.82 16.05
N PHE A 152 18.71 4.85 16.70
CA PHE A 152 19.84 4.00 16.31
C PHE A 152 19.77 2.58 16.90
N THR A 153 19.28 2.45 18.14
CA THR A 153 19.12 1.17 18.84
C THR A 153 17.98 0.32 18.26
N SER A 154 16.93 0.96 17.73
CA SER A 154 15.77 0.26 17.18
C SER A 154 16.06 -0.39 15.81
N THR A 155 16.88 0.25 14.97
CA THR A 155 17.29 -0.32 13.68
C THR A 155 18.25 -1.50 13.84
N GLN A 156 19.18 -1.44 14.81
CA GLN A 156 20.10 -2.56 15.06
C GLN A 156 19.39 -3.79 15.61
N THR A 157 18.42 -3.61 16.51
CA THR A 157 17.67 -4.73 17.10
C THR A 157 16.86 -5.46 16.03
N SER A 158 16.24 -4.72 15.11
CA SER A 158 15.47 -5.29 14.01
C SER A 158 16.34 -6.06 13.01
N SER A 159 17.52 -5.53 12.67
CA SER A 159 18.44 -6.20 11.74
C SER A 159 19.03 -7.49 12.32
N LEU A 160 19.32 -7.51 13.63
CA LEU A 160 19.81 -8.70 14.33
C LEU A 160 18.71 -9.79 14.45
N LEU A 161 17.46 -9.36 14.65
CA LEU A 161 16.32 -10.27 14.77
C LEU A 161 15.95 -10.89 13.41
N GLU A 162 16.04 -10.12 12.33
CA GLU A 162 15.86 -10.62 10.96
C GLU A 162 16.96 -11.60 10.57
N GLU A 163 18.21 -11.29 10.91
CA GLU A 163 19.36 -12.15 10.59
C GLU A 163 19.34 -13.46 11.39
N SER A 164 18.99 -13.42 12.67
CA SER A 164 18.79 -14.63 13.49
C SER A 164 17.63 -15.49 12.96
N ARG A 165 16.54 -14.89 12.49
CA ARG A 165 15.42 -15.60 11.85
C ARG A 165 15.84 -16.27 10.53
N ARG A 166 16.68 -15.61 9.73
CA ARG A 166 17.21 -16.19 8.48
C ARG A 166 18.11 -17.39 8.76
N ILE A 167 18.96 -17.31 9.79
CA ILE A 167 19.86 -18.41 10.17
C ILE A 167 19.07 -19.63 10.67
N MET A 168 18.01 -19.43 11.46
CA MET A 168 17.12 -20.52 11.89
C MET A 168 16.41 -21.21 10.72
N LEU A 169 16.00 -20.46 9.68
CA LEU A 169 15.43 -21.06 8.48
C LEU A 169 16.47 -21.83 7.65
N GLN A 170 17.71 -21.33 7.57
CA GLN A 170 18.78 -21.95 6.79
C GLN A 170 19.33 -23.22 7.45
N SER A 171 19.29 -23.34 8.79
CA SER A 171 19.81 -24.52 9.51
C SER A 171 18.99 -25.79 9.24
N GLN A 172 17.69 -25.67 8.97
CA GLN A 172 16.84 -26.80 8.56
C GLN A 172 17.26 -27.43 7.23
N ALA A 173 17.98 -26.70 6.37
CA ALA A 173 18.43 -27.20 5.08
C ALA A 173 19.78 -27.95 5.15
N ASP A 174 20.65 -27.61 6.10
CA ASP A 174 22.03 -28.12 6.17
C ASP A 174 22.24 -29.15 7.31
N GLY A 175 21.25 -29.35 8.18
CA GLY A 175 21.32 -30.32 9.29
C GLY A 175 22.26 -29.91 10.43
N VAL A 176 22.71 -28.66 10.42
CA VAL A 176 23.59 -28.06 11.45
C VAL A 176 22.72 -27.45 12.55
N ASP A 177 23.13 -27.66 13.81
CA ASP A 177 22.39 -27.18 14.96
C ASP A 177 22.29 -25.64 14.95
N PRO A 178 21.07 -25.07 15.05
CA PRO A 178 20.83 -23.63 14.92
C PRO A 178 21.50 -22.83 16.05
N GLU A 179 21.72 -23.43 17.22
CA GLU A 179 22.24 -22.75 18.40
C GLU A 179 23.75 -22.45 18.25
N GLU A 180 24.48 -23.32 17.56
CA GLU A 180 25.90 -23.12 17.25
C GLU A 180 26.12 -21.98 16.23
N ARG A 181 25.23 -21.86 15.23
CA ARG A 181 25.29 -20.75 14.25
C ARG A 181 24.88 -19.41 14.85
N LEU A 182 23.87 -19.40 15.73
CA LEU A 182 23.48 -18.18 16.45
C LEU A 182 24.61 -17.68 17.34
N ARG A 183 25.34 -18.60 17.99
CA ARG A 183 26.50 -18.26 18.80
C ARG A 183 27.63 -17.63 17.98
N GLU A 184 27.94 -18.17 16.81
CA GLU A 184 28.95 -17.61 15.90
C GLU A 184 28.60 -16.19 15.44
N VAL A 185 27.33 -15.93 15.10
CA VAL A 185 26.88 -14.61 14.62
C VAL A 185 26.83 -13.58 15.74
N VAL A 186 26.41 -13.97 16.94
CA VAL A 186 26.50 -13.09 18.11
C VAL A 186 27.96 -12.79 18.46
N GLU A 187 28.85 -13.78 18.43
CA GLU A 187 30.29 -13.55 18.66
C GLU A 187 30.92 -12.64 17.58
N ARG A 188 30.49 -12.76 16.32
CA ARG A 188 30.92 -11.90 15.23
C ARG A 188 30.41 -10.47 15.40
N ALA A 189 29.12 -10.29 15.71
CA ALA A 189 28.52 -8.98 15.97
C ALA A 189 29.13 -8.29 17.19
N VAL A 190 29.44 -9.05 18.25
CA VAL A 190 30.15 -8.53 19.44
C VAL A 190 31.60 -8.14 19.08
N ARG A 191 32.30 -8.92 18.25
CA ARG A 191 33.64 -8.58 17.75
C ARG A 191 33.64 -7.33 16.87
N GLU A 192 32.64 -7.18 16.00
CA GLU A 192 32.46 -6.00 15.14
C GLU A 192 32.04 -4.77 15.97
N GLY A 193 31.20 -4.96 17.00
CA GLY A 193 30.83 -3.91 17.97
C GLY A 193 31.99 -3.43 18.84
N LEU A 194 32.89 -4.33 19.24
CA LEU A 194 34.11 -3.96 19.99
C LEU A 194 35.14 -3.18 19.15
N SER A 195 35.09 -3.28 17.80
CA SER A 195 35.97 -2.49 16.93
C SER A 195 35.61 -1.00 16.90
N TYR A 196 34.37 -0.62 17.22
CA TYR A 196 33.95 0.78 17.28
C TYR A 196 34.26 1.44 18.63
N GLY A 197 34.55 0.65 19.68
CA GLY A 197 34.92 1.15 21.00
C GLY A 197 36.36 1.67 21.13
N GLN A 198 37.22 1.50 20.12
CA GLN A 198 38.65 1.84 20.21
C GLN A 198 39.10 3.01 19.29
N MET A 199 38.16 3.81 18.77
CA MET A 199 38.48 5.13 18.17
C MET A 199 38.13 6.32 19.08
N GLY A 200 37.97 6.09 20.39
CA GLY A 200 37.62 7.13 21.37
C GLY A 200 38.74 7.53 22.34
N SER A 201 40.00 7.15 22.08
CA SER A 201 41.10 7.44 23.01
C SER A 201 42.37 7.85 22.27
N ARG A 202 42.32 8.96 21.55
CA ARG A 202 43.53 9.73 21.25
C ARG A 202 43.33 11.10 21.87
N GLY A 203 43.73 11.21 23.13
CA GLY A 203 43.70 12.47 23.87
C GLY A 203 44.51 13.53 23.12
N PRO A 204 44.08 14.80 23.16
CA PRO A 204 44.92 15.89 22.71
C PRO A 204 45.98 16.14 23.80
N GLU A 205 47.03 15.34 23.79
CA GLU A 205 48.27 15.71 24.45
C GLU A 205 49.06 16.65 23.53
N GLY A 206 49.35 17.83 24.06
CA GLY A 206 50.58 18.54 23.74
C GLY A 206 50.43 19.68 22.76
N GLU A 207 50.61 20.88 23.34
CA GLU A 207 51.26 22.04 22.72
C GLU A 207 50.37 22.78 21.68
N ASP A 208 50.30 24.10 21.64
CA ASP A 208 51.38 25.06 21.78
C ASP A 208 50.88 26.33 22.47
N ALA A 209 51.55 26.68 23.57
CA ALA A 209 51.39 27.97 24.21
C ALA A 209 52.09 29.06 23.39
N GLN A 210 51.42 30.19 23.34
CA GLN A 210 51.83 31.46 22.77
C GLN A 210 53.04 32.06 23.51
N ALA A 211 54.09 32.42 22.76
CA ALA A 211 55.12 33.41 23.11
C ALA A 211 55.80 33.83 21.79
N ASP A 212 55.51 35.01 21.23
CA ASP A 212 56.10 36.31 21.59
C ASP A 212 57.64 36.28 21.63
N GLY A 213 58.26 37.01 20.70
CA GLY A 213 59.72 37.05 20.59
C GLY A 213 60.24 37.58 19.26
N ASP A 214 59.97 38.86 19.00
CA ASP A 214 60.88 39.83 18.39
C ASP A 214 62.21 39.33 17.79
N GLU A 215 62.36 39.67 16.49
CA GLU A 215 63.40 40.61 16.05
C GLU A 215 64.71 40.08 15.40
N LYS A 216 65.02 40.77 14.27
CA LYS A 216 66.34 41.03 13.65
C LYS A 216 67.01 39.96 12.77
N LYS A 217 66.94 40.31 11.47
CA LYS A 217 68.09 40.63 10.58
C LYS A 217 68.87 39.48 9.92
N ARG A 218 68.88 39.60 8.58
CA ARG A 218 70.01 39.52 7.63
C ARG A 218 70.28 38.19 6.93
N THR A 219 69.81 38.12 5.69
CA THR A 219 70.62 38.00 4.45
C THR A 219 72.02 37.38 4.56
N ARG A 220 72.21 36.20 3.96
CA ARG A 220 73.35 35.81 3.08
C ARG A 220 73.06 34.42 2.50
N LEU A 221 72.67 34.28 1.24
CA LEU A 221 73.52 34.13 0.04
C LEU A 221 74.51 32.96 0.15
N ASP A 222 74.18 31.88 -0.58
CA ASP A 222 75.04 30.75 -0.91
C ASP A 222 76.00 31.15 -2.05
N GLN A 223 77.29 30.98 -1.80
CA GLN A 223 78.29 30.49 -2.74
C GLN A 223 79.04 29.36 -2.05
#